data_AF-L7FK87-F1
#
_entry.id   AF-L7FK87-F1
#
_cell.length_a   1.000
_cell.length_b   1.000
_cell.length_c   1.000
_cell.angle_alpha   90.00
_cell.angle_beta   90.00
_cell.angle_gamma   90.00
#
_symmetry.space_group_name_H-M   'P 1'
#
loop_
_entity.id
_entity.type
_entity.pdbx_description
1 polymer ?
#
loop_
_entity_poly.entity_id
_entity_poly.type
_entity_poly.pdbx_seq_one_letter_code
_entity_poly.pdbx_strand_id
1 'polypeptide(L)'
;MLRLEMSKTALQSLKKSPVFCYESSAIWFVKHFTPDTFDFANRVMPVIQITDNVKILRFPNFLYDFSINIFDVKLLPDILPKITSFYFGGSNIFPINFRPKLIDNLIDNSQHFVHLKKLEGDIEIITNFIKRYTENGLKKEGPLKQIVLWSHKDQYIKLSKETFGFLFDIQKCLVPNKTNVYVICDFFEENLCFDDFKDLVKKFKNFKFYFKVIYDDKNPFFNTNNVFIENGIIAFRGQVCSQTMTKIVEKSAATKVIHVSFVPSPTSWKLPPNVTEYILTQSDYVKKTFFDFTDDVSNVIRMKIDNSRGVDFSNNFNKLEVLIIEKSSRITFYEECTFPNLVELYIKWDTLL
;
A
#
# COMPACT_ATOMS: atom_id res chain seq x y z
N MET A 1 -1.17 25.40 -17.39
CA MET A 1 -2.49 25.03 -17.94
C MET A 1 -2.25 24.24 -19.23
N LEU A 2 -2.07 22.92 -19.13
CA LEU A 2 -1.86 22.04 -20.30
C LEU A 2 -3.22 21.78 -20.95
N ARG A 3 -3.51 22.44 -22.08
CA ARG A 3 -4.65 22.10 -22.95
C ARG A 3 -4.27 20.85 -23.72
N LEU A 4 -4.77 19.69 -23.28
CA LEU A 4 -4.84 18.50 -24.11
C LEU A 4 -5.93 18.71 -25.16
N GLU A 5 -5.54 19.14 -26.36
CA GLU A 5 -6.41 19.07 -27.55
C GLU A 5 -6.50 17.61 -28.02
N MET A 6 -7.17 16.77 -27.24
CA MET A 6 -7.61 15.48 -27.76
C MET A 6 -8.76 15.72 -28.75
N SER A 7 -8.62 15.25 -29.98
CA SER A 7 -9.69 15.39 -30.98
C SER A 7 -10.98 14.74 -30.49
N LYS A 8 -12.13 15.34 -30.81
CA LYS A 8 -13.46 14.82 -30.44
C LYS A 8 -13.63 13.35 -30.85
N THR A 9 -13.04 12.96 -31.98
CA THR A 9 -13.02 11.58 -32.49
C THR A 9 -12.23 10.63 -31.59
N ALA A 10 -11.08 11.06 -31.07
CA ALA A 10 -10.29 10.28 -30.13
C ALA A 10 -11.06 10.07 -28.82
N LEU A 11 -11.70 11.12 -28.29
CA LEU A 11 -12.56 11.02 -27.10
C LEU A 11 -13.78 10.11 -27.32
N GLN A 12 -14.44 10.19 -28.48
CA GLN A 12 -15.57 9.32 -28.83
C GLN A 12 -15.17 7.84 -29.01
N SER A 13 -13.91 7.58 -29.36
CA SER A 13 -13.37 6.22 -29.47
C SER A 13 -13.00 5.58 -28.12
N LEU A 14 -13.00 6.35 -27.02
CA LEU A 14 -12.63 5.84 -25.71
C LEU A 14 -13.69 4.88 -25.17
N LYS A 15 -13.37 3.58 -25.22
CA LYS A 15 -14.15 2.55 -24.51
C LYS A 15 -14.04 2.66 -22.99
N LYS A 16 -13.04 3.37 -22.49
CA LYS A 16 -12.78 3.57 -21.06
C LYS A 16 -12.66 5.05 -20.74
N SER A 17 -13.31 5.51 -19.68
CA SER A 17 -13.16 6.87 -19.18
C SER A 17 -11.71 7.17 -18.75
N PRO A 18 -11.25 8.43 -18.84
CA PRO A 18 -10.10 8.87 -18.07
C PRO A 18 -10.44 8.87 -16.57
N VAL A 19 -9.42 9.00 -15.72
CA VAL A 19 -9.60 9.16 -14.27
C VAL A 19 -9.85 10.65 -13.98
N PHE A 20 -11.02 10.97 -13.45
CA PHE A 20 -11.42 12.35 -13.15
C PHE A 20 -11.08 12.72 -11.70
N CYS A 21 -10.58 13.94 -11.50
CA CYS A 21 -10.38 14.53 -10.18
C CYS A 21 -11.62 15.25 -9.64
N TYR A 22 -12.53 15.69 -10.53
CA TYR A 22 -13.69 16.50 -10.19
C TYR A 22 -14.99 15.82 -10.65
N GLU A 23 -16.00 15.84 -9.78
CA GLU A 23 -17.34 15.31 -10.04
C GLU A 23 -17.98 15.95 -11.27
N SER A 24 -17.94 17.29 -11.38
CA SER A 24 -18.56 18.03 -12.48
C SER A 24 -18.02 17.59 -13.85
N SER A 25 -16.71 17.32 -13.93
CA SER A 25 -16.06 16.82 -15.15
C SER A 25 -16.50 15.39 -15.49
N ALA A 26 -16.64 14.52 -14.48
CA ALA A 26 -17.11 13.15 -14.66
C ALA A 26 -18.56 13.12 -15.19
N ILE A 27 -19.46 13.89 -14.57
CA ILE A 27 -20.86 14.00 -14.98
C ILE A 27 -20.97 14.60 -16.38
N TRP A 28 -20.25 15.69 -16.67
CA TRP A 28 -20.23 16.29 -17.99
C TRP A 28 -19.76 15.28 -19.05
N PHE A 29 -18.73 14.49 -18.75
CA PHE A 29 -18.21 13.48 -19.67
C PHE A 29 -19.26 12.43 -20.01
N VAL A 30 -19.91 11.80 -19.03
CA VAL A 30 -20.90 10.75 -19.32
C VAL A 30 -22.20 11.26 -19.94
N LYS A 31 -22.45 12.57 -19.88
CA LYS A 31 -23.55 13.22 -20.61
C LYS A 31 -23.25 13.45 -22.10
N HIS A 32 -21.97 13.60 -22.45
CA HIS A 32 -21.54 13.91 -23.84
C HIS A 32 -20.87 12.73 -24.54
N PHE A 33 -20.46 11.71 -23.78
CA PHE A 33 -19.77 10.51 -24.25
C PHE A 33 -20.40 9.27 -23.62
N THR A 34 -20.37 8.15 -24.33
CA THR A 34 -20.93 6.86 -23.90
C THR A 34 -19.81 5.83 -23.70
N PRO A 35 -18.96 5.97 -22.67
CA PRO A 35 -17.90 5.01 -22.44
C PRO A 35 -18.49 3.64 -22.06
N ASP A 36 -17.93 2.55 -22.58
CA ASP A 36 -18.33 1.20 -22.13
C ASP A 36 -17.95 1.00 -20.65
N THR A 37 -16.77 1.50 -20.24
CA THR A 37 -16.24 1.37 -18.89
C THR A 37 -15.98 2.74 -18.25
N PHE A 38 -16.51 2.94 -17.05
CA PHE A 38 -16.14 4.07 -16.19
C PHE A 38 -15.23 3.61 -15.06
N ASP A 39 -14.08 4.27 -14.93
CA ASP A 39 -13.09 4.00 -13.88
C ASP A 39 -13.08 5.14 -12.87
N PHE A 40 -13.62 4.86 -11.68
CA PHE A 40 -13.71 5.81 -10.59
C PHE A 40 -12.36 5.99 -9.87
N ALA A 41 -11.42 5.06 -10.03
CA ALA A 41 -10.17 5.02 -9.27
C ALA A 41 -10.38 5.24 -7.76
N ASN A 42 -11.49 4.71 -7.22
CA ASN A 42 -11.94 4.86 -5.83
C ASN A 42 -12.16 6.31 -5.36
N ARG A 43 -12.34 7.27 -6.27
CA ARG A 43 -12.70 8.66 -5.92
C ARG A 43 -14.14 8.73 -5.43
N VAL A 44 -14.38 9.56 -4.42
CA VAL A 44 -15.71 9.83 -3.87
C VAL A 44 -16.48 10.73 -4.85
N MET A 45 -17.44 10.16 -5.58
CA MET A 45 -18.27 10.85 -6.59
C MET A 45 -19.60 10.08 -6.77
N PRO A 46 -20.67 10.68 -7.35
CA PRO A 46 -21.98 10.04 -7.45
C PRO A 46 -21.98 8.86 -8.43
N VAL A 47 -21.93 7.64 -7.90
CA VAL A 47 -21.93 6.41 -8.71
C VAL A 47 -23.29 6.24 -9.37
N ILE A 48 -24.37 6.50 -8.64
CA ILE A 48 -25.74 6.31 -9.13
C ILE A 48 -26.01 7.17 -10.37
N GLN A 49 -25.63 8.45 -10.36
CA GLN A 49 -25.84 9.35 -11.49
C GLN A 49 -25.04 8.95 -12.75
N ILE A 50 -23.94 8.22 -12.59
CA ILE A 50 -23.07 7.79 -13.68
C ILE A 50 -23.53 6.43 -14.25
N THR A 51 -24.14 5.59 -13.42
CA THR A 51 -24.37 4.17 -13.71
C THR A 51 -25.27 3.92 -14.92
N ASP A 52 -26.25 4.78 -15.17
CA ASP A 52 -27.21 4.60 -16.27
C ASP A 52 -26.56 4.70 -17.66
N ASN A 53 -25.46 5.44 -17.77
CA ASN A 53 -24.80 5.74 -19.04
C ASN A 53 -23.63 4.80 -19.36
N VAL A 54 -23.34 3.82 -18.50
CA VAL A 54 -22.13 2.99 -18.58
C VAL A 54 -22.43 1.51 -18.34
N LYS A 55 -21.72 0.64 -19.04
CA LYS A 55 -21.93 -0.83 -18.96
C LYS A 55 -21.09 -1.46 -17.85
N ILE A 56 -19.89 -0.93 -17.62
CA ILE A 56 -18.92 -1.48 -16.69
C ILE A 56 -18.45 -0.38 -15.74
N LEU A 57 -18.46 -0.71 -14.44
CA LEU A 57 -17.93 0.13 -13.37
C LEU A 57 -16.63 -0.50 -12.84
N ARG A 58 -15.63 0.33 -12.59
CA ARG A 58 -14.38 -0.07 -11.91
C ARG A 58 -14.10 0.86 -10.74
N PHE A 59 -13.84 0.24 -9.59
CA PHE A 59 -13.54 0.88 -8.31
C PHE A 59 -14.53 1.98 -7.89
N PRO A 60 -15.86 1.79 -8.07
CA PRO A 60 -16.83 2.78 -7.62
C PRO A 60 -16.75 2.96 -6.10
N ASN A 61 -16.99 4.19 -5.64
CA ASN A 61 -17.00 4.53 -4.21
C ASN A 61 -18.38 5.09 -3.83
N PHE A 62 -19.20 4.25 -3.18
CA PHE A 62 -20.57 4.57 -2.80
C PHE A 62 -20.69 5.49 -1.57
N LEU A 63 -19.58 5.92 -0.95
CA LEU A 63 -19.63 6.78 0.23
C LEU A 63 -20.35 8.10 -0.05
N TYR A 64 -20.17 8.68 -1.25
CA TYR A 64 -20.88 9.89 -1.66
C TYR A 64 -22.39 9.65 -1.64
N ASP A 65 -22.87 8.70 -2.45
CA ASP A 65 -24.30 8.39 -2.60
C ASP A 65 -24.96 8.01 -1.28
N PHE A 66 -24.22 7.31 -0.40
CA PHE A 66 -24.68 6.95 0.93
C PHE A 66 -24.79 8.18 1.84
N SER A 67 -23.82 9.09 1.81
CA SER A 67 -23.80 10.28 2.67
C SER A 67 -24.94 11.27 2.40
N ILE A 68 -25.46 11.27 1.17
CA ILE A 68 -26.58 12.13 0.75
C ILE A 68 -27.92 11.37 0.69
N ASN A 69 -27.99 10.16 1.26
CA ASN A 69 -29.19 9.31 1.31
C ASN A 69 -29.80 8.96 -0.07
N ILE A 70 -28.99 8.90 -1.13
CA ILE A 70 -29.43 8.44 -2.46
C ILE A 70 -29.12 6.94 -2.65
N PHE A 71 -28.23 6.38 -1.84
CA PHE A 71 -27.97 4.93 -1.80
C PHE A 71 -29.18 4.16 -1.25
N ASP A 72 -30.00 3.60 -2.14
CA ASP A 72 -31.07 2.66 -1.82
C ASP A 72 -30.61 1.23 -2.14
N VAL A 73 -30.75 0.33 -1.18
CA VAL A 73 -30.46 -1.11 -1.33
C VAL A 73 -31.24 -1.72 -2.49
N LYS A 74 -32.42 -1.20 -2.80
CA LYS A 74 -33.24 -1.64 -3.94
C LYS A 74 -32.60 -1.38 -5.31
N LEU A 75 -31.65 -0.45 -5.41
CA LEU A 75 -30.92 -0.15 -6.65
C LEU A 75 -29.71 -1.06 -6.86
N LEU A 76 -29.26 -1.76 -5.81
CA LEU A 76 -28.08 -2.61 -5.88
C LEU A 76 -28.16 -3.74 -6.91
N PRO A 77 -29.31 -4.42 -7.10
CA PRO A 77 -29.44 -5.42 -8.16
C PRO A 77 -29.16 -4.89 -9.57
N ASP A 78 -29.35 -3.58 -9.82
CA ASP A 78 -29.11 -2.97 -11.14
C ASP A 78 -27.67 -2.45 -11.30
N ILE A 79 -27.04 -2.04 -10.19
CA ILE A 79 -25.72 -1.41 -10.18
C ILE A 79 -24.61 -2.46 -10.03
N LEU A 80 -24.74 -3.36 -9.04
CA LEU A 80 -23.68 -4.29 -8.65
C LEU A 80 -23.25 -5.26 -9.79
N PRO A 81 -24.15 -5.73 -10.67
CA PRO A 81 -23.75 -6.54 -11.83
C PRO A 81 -22.78 -5.85 -12.79
N LYS A 82 -22.81 -4.51 -12.85
CA LYS A 82 -21.91 -3.73 -13.72
C LYS A 82 -20.49 -3.64 -13.15
N ILE A 83 -20.28 -3.97 -11.88
CA ILE A 83 -19.00 -3.80 -11.20
C ILE A 83 -18.06 -4.96 -11.54
N THR A 84 -16.92 -4.63 -12.16
CA THR A 84 -15.87 -5.62 -12.49
C THR A 84 -14.65 -5.53 -11.58
N SER A 85 -14.44 -4.38 -10.93
CA SER A 85 -13.39 -4.19 -9.93
C SER A 85 -13.96 -3.42 -8.76
N PHE A 86 -13.74 -3.88 -7.54
CA PHE A 86 -14.24 -3.22 -6.33
C PHE A 86 -13.15 -3.11 -5.25
N TYR A 87 -13.18 -2.02 -4.50
CA TYR A 87 -12.23 -1.70 -3.45
C TYR A 87 -13.00 -1.36 -2.16
N PHE A 88 -12.91 -2.22 -1.15
CA PHE A 88 -13.44 -2.04 0.21
C PHE A 88 -12.49 -1.20 1.08
N GLY A 89 -11.91 -0.15 0.50
CA GLY A 89 -11.25 0.90 1.25
C GLY A 89 -11.82 2.25 0.83
N GLY A 90 -11.46 3.31 1.53
CA GLY A 90 -11.97 4.61 1.16
C GLY A 90 -11.90 5.59 2.31
N SER A 91 -10.94 6.48 2.18
CA SER A 91 -10.74 7.78 2.82
C SER A 91 -11.36 8.00 4.20
N ASN A 92 -10.52 8.35 5.17
CA ASN A 92 -10.89 8.89 6.48
C ASN A 92 -11.64 10.25 6.42
N ILE A 93 -12.17 10.64 5.25
CA ILE A 93 -12.78 11.95 4.99
C ILE A 93 -14.23 12.01 5.49
N PHE A 94 -14.92 10.87 5.61
CA PHE A 94 -16.30 10.82 6.10
C PHE A 94 -16.39 10.26 7.52
N PRO A 95 -17.44 10.64 8.30
CA PRO A 95 -17.59 10.20 9.68
C PRO A 95 -17.58 8.67 9.77
N ILE A 96 -16.80 8.14 10.71
CA ILE A 96 -16.57 6.72 10.95
C ILE A 96 -17.88 5.91 11.04
N ASN A 97 -18.98 6.56 11.45
CA ASN A 97 -20.27 5.91 11.70
C ASN A 97 -21.04 5.48 10.42
N PHE A 98 -20.78 6.08 9.25
CA PHE A 98 -21.52 5.74 8.02
C PHE A 98 -20.93 4.52 7.30
N ARG A 99 -19.61 4.35 7.42
CA ARG A 99 -18.84 3.36 6.66
C ARG A 99 -19.23 1.90 6.99
N PRO A 100 -19.44 1.50 8.26
CA PRO A 100 -19.87 0.14 8.60
C PRO A 100 -21.19 -0.26 7.92
N LYS A 101 -22.22 0.60 8.01
CA LYS A 101 -23.54 0.31 7.42
C LYS A 101 -23.49 0.14 5.90
N LEU A 102 -22.70 0.98 5.21
CA LEU A 102 -22.49 0.84 3.77
C LEU A 102 -21.81 -0.49 3.43
N ILE A 103 -20.76 -0.84 4.17
CA ILE A 103 -20.03 -2.10 3.98
C ILE A 103 -20.96 -3.30 4.21
N ASP A 104 -21.74 -3.28 5.29
CA ASP A 104 -22.70 -4.34 5.61
C ASP A 104 -23.72 -4.51 4.48
N ASN A 105 -24.31 -3.41 4.00
CA ASN A 105 -25.24 -3.44 2.86
C ASN A 105 -24.61 -4.06 1.61
N LEU A 106 -23.35 -3.73 1.31
CA LEU A 106 -22.63 -4.28 0.14
C LEU A 106 -22.29 -5.77 0.32
N ILE A 107 -21.96 -6.21 1.54
CA ILE A 107 -21.70 -7.63 1.85
C ILE A 107 -23.00 -8.42 1.79
N ASP A 108 -24.08 -7.90 2.34
CA ASP A 108 -25.42 -8.50 2.33
C ASP A 108 -25.91 -8.73 0.90
N ASN A 109 -25.54 -7.83 -0.02
CA ASN A 109 -25.89 -7.88 -1.44
C ASN A 109 -24.77 -8.41 -2.33
N SER A 110 -23.76 -9.07 -1.75
CA SER A 110 -22.58 -9.56 -2.49
C SER A 110 -22.93 -10.48 -3.67
N GLN A 111 -24.02 -11.24 -3.59
CA GLN A 111 -24.49 -12.13 -4.67
C GLN A 111 -24.80 -11.41 -6.00
N HIS A 112 -25.08 -10.10 -5.97
CA HIS A 112 -25.35 -9.33 -7.18
C HIS A 112 -24.08 -8.93 -7.95
N PHE A 113 -22.89 -9.17 -7.41
CA PHE A 113 -21.60 -8.89 -8.07
C PHE A 113 -21.23 -9.94 -9.14
N VAL A 114 -22.12 -10.21 -10.09
CA VAL A 114 -22.02 -11.32 -11.06
C VAL A 114 -20.86 -11.20 -12.06
N HIS A 115 -20.20 -10.04 -12.15
CA HIS A 115 -19.08 -9.79 -13.06
C HIS A 115 -17.79 -9.34 -12.35
N LEU A 116 -17.74 -9.47 -11.03
CA LEU A 116 -16.59 -9.06 -10.23
C LEU A 116 -15.35 -9.89 -10.54
N LYS A 117 -14.34 -9.26 -11.14
CA LYS A 117 -13.06 -9.87 -11.52
C LYS A 117 -11.94 -9.55 -10.55
N LYS A 118 -11.95 -8.35 -9.97
CA LYS A 118 -10.94 -7.89 -9.01
C LYS A 118 -11.61 -7.37 -7.74
N LEU A 119 -11.11 -7.81 -6.60
CA LEU A 119 -11.53 -7.36 -5.29
C LEU A 119 -10.30 -6.88 -4.48
N GLU A 120 -10.47 -5.80 -3.76
CA GLU A 120 -9.42 -5.16 -2.97
C GLU A 120 -10.01 -4.75 -1.62
N GLY A 121 -9.32 -4.96 -0.49
CA GLY A 121 -9.85 -4.51 0.79
C GLY A 121 -9.12 -5.01 2.02
N ASP A 122 -9.65 -4.58 3.16
CA ASP A 122 -9.27 -5.10 4.48
C ASP A 122 -9.59 -6.60 4.58
N ILE A 123 -8.68 -7.37 5.16
CA ILE A 123 -8.77 -8.82 5.20
C ILE A 123 -10.05 -9.34 5.88
N GLU A 124 -10.54 -8.69 6.93
CA GLU A 124 -11.75 -9.10 7.64
C GLU A 124 -12.99 -8.84 6.78
N ILE A 125 -13.09 -7.62 6.24
CA ILE A 125 -14.18 -7.22 5.34
C ILE A 125 -14.22 -8.14 4.11
N ILE A 126 -13.07 -8.39 3.48
CA ILE A 126 -12.96 -9.27 2.32
C ILE A 126 -13.34 -10.70 2.69
N THR A 127 -12.95 -11.20 3.86
CA THR A 127 -13.32 -12.54 4.31
C THR A 127 -14.84 -12.66 4.43
N ASN A 128 -15.50 -11.68 5.06
CA ASN A 128 -16.96 -11.65 5.20
C ASN A 128 -17.66 -11.56 3.84
N PHE A 129 -17.17 -10.68 2.96
CA PHE A 129 -17.66 -10.56 1.59
C PHE A 129 -17.56 -11.89 0.83
N ILE A 130 -16.38 -12.52 0.83
CA ILE A 130 -16.14 -13.75 0.06
C ILE A 130 -16.97 -14.92 0.59
N LYS A 131 -17.11 -15.06 1.92
CA LYS A 131 -18.01 -16.05 2.53
C LYS A 131 -19.43 -15.87 2.01
N ARG A 132 -19.96 -14.64 2.02
CA ARG A 132 -21.32 -14.39 1.52
C ARG A 132 -21.42 -14.58 0.01
N TYR A 133 -20.50 -14.01 -0.77
CA TYR A 133 -20.42 -14.08 -2.22
C TYR A 133 -20.37 -15.52 -2.75
N THR A 134 -19.71 -16.42 -2.03
CA THR A 134 -19.54 -17.82 -2.45
C THR A 134 -20.46 -18.80 -1.72
N GLU A 135 -21.41 -18.32 -0.91
CA GLU A 135 -22.25 -19.15 -0.03
C GLU A 135 -21.42 -20.10 0.85
N ASN A 136 -20.45 -19.54 1.57
CA ASN A 136 -19.44 -20.24 2.38
C ASN A 136 -18.65 -21.28 1.58
N GLY A 137 -18.38 -20.99 0.31
CA GLY A 137 -17.69 -21.89 -0.61
C GLY A 137 -18.56 -22.95 -1.26
N LEU A 138 -19.89 -22.90 -1.17
CA LEU A 138 -20.76 -23.77 -1.96
C LEU A 138 -20.78 -23.35 -3.45
N LYS A 139 -20.67 -22.05 -3.74
CA LYS A 139 -20.63 -21.47 -5.09
C LYS A 139 -19.28 -20.80 -5.36
N LYS A 140 -18.25 -21.61 -5.61
CA LYS A 140 -16.88 -21.11 -5.85
C LYS A 140 -16.63 -20.69 -7.30
N GLU A 141 -17.47 -21.14 -8.24
CA GLU A 141 -17.29 -20.88 -9.66
C GLU A 141 -17.79 -19.47 -10.01
N GLY A 142 -16.85 -18.56 -10.25
CA GLY A 142 -17.19 -17.17 -10.56
C GLY A 142 -16.11 -16.46 -11.37
N PRO A 143 -16.39 -15.21 -11.80
CA PRO A 143 -15.47 -14.39 -12.57
C PRO A 143 -14.28 -13.86 -11.76
N LEU A 144 -14.28 -14.00 -10.43
CA LEU A 144 -13.26 -13.44 -9.55
C LEU A 144 -11.88 -14.04 -9.83
N LYS A 145 -10.98 -13.24 -10.40
CA LYS A 145 -9.61 -13.63 -10.78
C LYS A 145 -8.54 -13.11 -9.84
N GLN A 146 -8.81 -12.01 -9.14
CA GLN A 146 -7.81 -11.35 -8.31
C GLN A 146 -8.43 -10.83 -7.01
N ILE A 147 -7.75 -11.09 -5.90
CA ILE A 147 -8.03 -10.49 -4.59
C ILE A 147 -6.74 -9.86 -4.09
N VAL A 148 -6.79 -8.63 -3.60
CA VAL A 148 -5.65 -7.99 -2.90
C VAL A 148 -6.10 -7.61 -1.49
N LEU A 149 -5.32 -8.03 -0.50
CA LEU A 149 -5.62 -7.91 0.92
C LEU A 149 -4.65 -6.95 1.61
N TRP A 150 -5.19 -6.07 2.45
CA TRP A 150 -4.48 -5.27 3.45
C TRP A 150 -5.23 -5.33 4.80
N SER A 151 -4.79 -4.55 5.79
CA SER A 151 -5.38 -4.48 7.12
C SER A 151 -6.13 -3.16 7.35
N HIS A 152 -6.76 -3.05 8.52
CA HIS A 152 -7.71 -2.01 8.87
C HIS A 152 -7.01 -0.64 8.93
N LYS A 153 -7.72 0.44 8.55
CA LYS A 153 -7.19 1.82 8.43
C LYS A 153 -6.05 2.00 7.40
N ASP A 154 -6.08 1.24 6.32
CA ASP A 154 -5.03 1.28 5.29
C ASP A 154 -3.64 0.90 5.87
N GLN A 155 -3.65 0.14 6.97
CA GLN A 155 -2.44 -0.46 7.54
C GLN A 155 -2.17 -1.79 6.84
N TYR A 156 -0.92 -2.24 6.88
CA TYR A 156 -0.52 -3.51 6.27
C TYR A 156 -0.80 -4.67 7.22
N ILE A 157 -0.94 -5.87 6.67
CA ILE A 157 -1.29 -7.06 7.45
C ILE A 157 -0.10 -7.45 8.34
N LYS A 158 -0.34 -7.47 9.66
CA LYS A 158 0.51 -8.21 10.60
C LYS A 158 0.15 -9.68 10.51
N LEU A 159 1.14 -10.53 10.24
CA LEU A 159 0.94 -11.97 10.14
C LEU A 159 0.90 -12.57 11.56
N SER A 160 -0.30 -12.97 11.97
CA SER A 160 -0.64 -13.57 13.28
C SER A 160 -1.55 -14.79 13.09
N LYS A 161 -1.85 -15.52 14.17
CA LYS A 161 -2.82 -16.64 14.14
C LYS A 161 -4.19 -16.21 13.62
N GLU A 162 -4.64 -15.02 14.01
CA GLU A 162 -5.91 -14.44 13.58
C GLU A 162 -5.93 -14.18 12.08
N THR A 163 -4.88 -13.51 11.56
CA THR A 163 -4.70 -13.28 10.13
C THR A 163 -4.74 -14.58 9.34
N PHE A 164 -4.06 -15.62 9.81
CA PHE A 164 -4.10 -16.93 9.16
C PHE A 164 -5.50 -17.55 9.17
N GLY A 165 -6.30 -17.34 10.24
CA GLY A 165 -7.70 -17.73 10.28
C GLY A 165 -8.51 -17.15 9.11
N PHE A 166 -8.37 -15.84 8.87
CA PHE A 166 -9.01 -15.19 7.71
C PHE A 166 -8.53 -15.76 6.37
N LEU A 167 -7.20 -15.94 6.22
CA LEU A 167 -6.64 -16.51 4.98
C LEU A 167 -7.16 -17.94 4.72
N PHE A 168 -7.31 -18.77 5.75
CA PHE A 168 -7.89 -20.11 5.62
C PHE A 168 -9.34 -20.05 5.16
N ASP A 169 -10.12 -19.12 5.71
CA ASP A 169 -11.52 -18.96 5.34
C ASP A 169 -11.68 -18.47 3.89
N ILE A 170 -10.85 -17.52 3.45
CA ILE A 170 -10.77 -17.12 2.04
C ILE A 170 -10.39 -18.32 1.17
N GLN A 171 -9.34 -19.08 1.53
CA GLN A 171 -8.88 -20.22 0.75
C GLN A 171 -9.98 -21.29 0.58
N LYS A 172 -10.80 -21.55 1.60
CA LYS A 172 -11.91 -22.51 1.53
C LYS A 172 -12.99 -22.07 0.52
N CYS A 173 -13.17 -20.77 0.32
CA CYS A 173 -14.20 -20.21 -0.54
C CYS A 173 -13.79 -20.13 -2.02
N LEU A 174 -12.51 -20.30 -2.35
CA LEU A 174 -11.99 -20.11 -3.71
C LEU A 174 -11.72 -21.43 -4.42
N VAL A 175 -11.77 -21.41 -5.76
CA VAL A 175 -11.28 -22.53 -6.58
C VAL A 175 -9.77 -22.43 -6.71
N PRO A 176 -9.01 -23.49 -6.40
CA PRO A 176 -7.56 -23.49 -6.54
C PRO A 176 -7.12 -23.10 -7.96
N ASN A 177 -6.03 -22.33 -8.07
CA ASN A 177 -5.43 -21.87 -9.33
C ASN A 177 -6.31 -21.01 -10.26
N LYS A 178 -7.58 -20.72 -9.92
CA LYS A 178 -8.45 -19.82 -10.72
C LYS A 178 -8.42 -18.37 -10.24
N THR A 179 -8.09 -18.14 -8.97
CA THR A 179 -8.06 -16.83 -8.34
C THR A 179 -6.69 -16.60 -7.71
N ASN A 180 -6.03 -15.51 -8.09
CA ASN A 180 -4.79 -15.07 -7.47
C ASN A 180 -5.10 -14.21 -6.23
N VAL A 181 -4.56 -14.58 -5.07
CA VAL A 181 -4.68 -13.78 -3.86
C VAL A 181 -3.35 -13.12 -3.55
N TYR A 182 -3.34 -11.81 -3.40
CA TYR A 182 -2.17 -11.00 -3.08
C TYR A 182 -2.35 -10.50 -1.64
N VAL A 183 -1.39 -10.80 -0.77
CA VAL A 183 -1.41 -10.39 0.64
C VAL A 183 -0.31 -9.37 0.84
N ILE A 184 -0.65 -8.14 1.23
CA ILE A 184 0.34 -7.08 1.49
C ILE A 184 0.59 -7.02 2.99
N CYS A 185 1.80 -7.39 3.38
CA CYS A 185 2.19 -7.62 4.77
C CYS A 185 3.22 -6.60 5.26
N ASP A 186 3.14 -6.28 6.55
CA ASP A 186 4.14 -5.45 7.24
C ASP A 186 5.21 -6.33 7.90
N PHE A 187 4.77 -7.12 8.89
CA PHE A 187 5.65 -7.91 9.75
C PHE A 187 4.92 -9.11 10.38
N PHE A 188 5.70 -10.02 10.95
CA PHE A 188 5.23 -11.21 11.66
C PHE A 188 5.16 -10.93 13.16
N GLU A 189 4.21 -11.55 13.86
CA GLU A 189 4.15 -11.48 15.31
C GLU A 189 5.39 -12.14 15.97
N GLU A 190 6.10 -11.38 16.80
CA GLU A 190 7.39 -11.77 17.43
C GLU A 190 7.32 -13.06 18.24
N ASN A 191 6.12 -13.48 18.67
CA ASN A 191 5.91 -14.66 19.51
C ASN A 191 5.67 -15.97 18.71
N LEU A 192 5.69 -15.95 17.38
CA LEU A 192 5.57 -17.15 16.56
C LEU A 192 6.96 -17.69 16.21
N CYS A 193 7.18 -19.00 16.45
CA CYS A 193 8.40 -19.66 15.98
C CYS A 193 8.49 -19.54 14.46
N PHE A 194 9.67 -19.17 13.96
CA PHE A 194 9.90 -18.92 12.54
C PHE A 194 9.57 -20.14 11.65
N ASP A 195 9.89 -21.35 12.12
CA ASP A 195 9.63 -22.59 11.38
C ASP A 195 8.12 -22.88 11.26
N ASP A 196 7.35 -22.63 12.33
CA ASP A 196 5.87 -22.75 12.29
C ASP A 196 5.26 -21.82 11.24
N PHE A 197 5.81 -20.60 11.15
CA PHE A 197 5.38 -19.62 10.17
C PHE A 197 5.71 -20.07 8.72
N LYS A 198 6.90 -20.63 8.49
CA LYS A 198 7.30 -21.27 7.21
C LYS A 198 6.32 -22.33 6.76
N ASP A 199 5.90 -23.18 7.67
CA ASP A 199 4.97 -24.25 7.34
C ASP A 199 3.53 -23.77 7.18
N LEU A 200 3.13 -22.70 7.85
CA LEU A 200 1.83 -22.06 7.63
C LEU A 200 1.73 -21.45 6.22
N VAL A 201 2.71 -20.66 5.79
CA VAL A 201 2.67 -20.01 4.47
C VAL A 201 2.68 -21.02 3.32
N LYS A 202 3.43 -22.13 3.46
CA LYS A 202 3.44 -23.22 2.46
C LYS A 202 2.05 -23.82 2.20
N LYS A 203 1.10 -23.72 3.15
CA LYS A 203 -0.28 -24.19 2.98
C LYS A 203 -1.07 -23.31 1.99
N PHE A 204 -0.64 -22.07 1.77
CA PHE A 204 -1.32 -21.09 0.92
C PHE A 204 -0.69 -20.99 -0.48
N LYS A 205 -0.63 -22.10 -1.23
CA LYS A 205 0.03 -22.18 -2.55
C LYS A 205 -0.47 -21.16 -3.59
N ASN A 206 -1.71 -20.70 -3.48
CA ASN A 206 -2.34 -19.75 -4.41
C ASN A 206 -2.24 -18.28 -3.96
N PHE A 207 -1.58 -18.04 -2.82
CA PHE A 207 -1.42 -16.73 -2.23
C PHE A 207 0.00 -16.25 -2.51
N LYS A 208 0.12 -15.00 -2.92
CA LYS A 208 1.38 -14.30 -3.08
C LYS A 208 1.50 -13.27 -1.98
N PHE A 209 2.46 -13.47 -1.09
CA PHE A 209 2.74 -12.55 0.00
C PHE A 209 3.76 -11.52 -0.48
N TYR A 210 3.44 -10.24 -0.33
CA TYR A 210 4.32 -9.12 -0.66
C TYR A 210 4.62 -8.35 0.63
N PHE A 211 5.90 -8.12 0.90
CA PHE A 211 6.35 -7.44 2.11
C PHE A 211 6.65 -5.98 1.83
N LYS A 212 6.11 -5.08 2.65
CA LYS A 212 6.43 -3.65 2.58
C LYS A 212 7.72 -3.31 3.30
N VAL A 213 7.97 -3.98 4.43
CA VAL A 213 9.20 -3.85 5.22
C VAL A 213 10.02 -5.12 5.03
N ILE A 214 11.26 -4.95 4.58
CA ILE A 214 12.21 -6.02 4.36
C ILE A 214 13.06 -6.17 5.61
N TYR A 215 13.09 -7.37 6.17
CA TYR A 215 13.91 -7.74 7.31
C TYR A 215 15.21 -8.40 6.83
N ASP A 216 16.13 -8.65 7.77
CA ASP A 216 17.43 -9.29 7.56
C ASP A 216 17.40 -10.49 6.57
N ASP A 217 18.50 -10.68 5.84
CA ASP A 217 18.67 -11.68 4.77
C ASP A 217 18.47 -13.13 5.23
N LYS A 218 18.57 -13.35 6.54
CA LYS A 218 18.32 -14.64 7.20
C LYS A 218 16.86 -15.05 7.21
N ASN A 219 15.94 -14.19 6.80
CA ASN A 219 14.53 -14.54 6.73
C ASN A 219 14.20 -15.12 5.33
N PRO A 220 14.05 -16.46 5.18
CA PRO A 220 13.83 -17.13 3.91
C PRO A 220 12.51 -16.80 3.20
N PHE A 221 11.66 -15.94 3.77
CA PHE A 221 10.52 -15.38 3.06
C PHE A 221 10.87 -14.22 2.14
N PHE A 222 12.07 -13.66 2.29
CA PHE A 222 12.61 -12.71 1.34
C PHE A 222 13.06 -13.43 0.08
N ASN A 223 12.08 -13.70 -0.77
CA ASN A 223 12.34 -13.74 -2.19
C ASN A 223 12.44 -12.28 -2.66
N THR A 224 13.56 -11.90 -3.29
CA THR A 224 13.79 -10.58 -3.91
C THR A 224 12.71 -10.18 -4.92
N ASN A 225 11.82 -11.11 -5.28
CA ASN A 225 10.69 -10.91 -6.18
C ASN A 225 9.39 -10.45 -5.50
N ASN A 226 9.28 -10.55 -4.17
CA ASN A 226 8.01 -10.40 -3.43
C ASN A 226 8.04 -9.19 -2.48
N VAL A 227 8.48 -8.04 -3.00
CA VAL A 227 8.54 -6.77 -2.28
C VAL A 227 7.42 -5.87 -2.77
N PHE A 228 6.68 -5.26 -1.85
CA PHE A 228 5.69 -4.25 -2.17
C PHE A 228 6.36 -2.88 -2.19
N ILE A 229 6.37 -2.22 -3.35
CA ILE A 229 6.88 -0.85 -3.52
C ILE A 229 5.71 0.06 -3.85
N GLU A 230 5.59 1.13 -3.09
CA GLU A 230 4.56 2.14 -3.26
C GLU A 230 5.24 3.51 -3.41
N ASN A 231 4.93 4.23 -4.50
CA ASN A 231 5.49 5.55 -4.79
C ASN A 231 7.04 5.62 -4.77
N GLY A 232 7.71 4.54 -5.20
CA GLY A 232 9.18 4.46 -5.19
C GLY A 232 9.80 4.35 -3.80
N ILE A 233 9.00 4.02 -2.78
CA ILE A 233 9.44 3.88 -1.39
C ILE A 233 9.66 2.42 -1.05
N ILE A 234 10.82 2.14 -0.43
CA ILE A 234 11.14 0.84 0.13
C ILE A 234 11.57 0.99 1.59
N ALA A 235 11.16 0.04 2.42
CA ALA A 235 11.53 0.03 3.83
C ALA A 235 12.35 -1.21 4.19
N PHE A 236 13.42 -1.02 4.95
CA PHE A 236 14.25 -2.06 5.55
C PHE A 236 14.16 -1.97 7.06
N ARG A 237 14.25 -3.11 7.75
CA ARG A 237 14.30 -3.17 9.21
C ARG A 237 15.46 -4.03 9.69
N GLY A 238 16.21 -3.52 10.65
CA GLY A 238 17.31 -4.25 11.28
C GLY A 238 18.63 -4.12 10.52
N GLN A 239 19.30 -5.25 10.30
CA GLN A 239 20.60 -5.28 9.64
C GLN A 239 20.43 -5.31 8.12
N VAL A 240 21.23 -4.51 7.40
CA VAL A 240 21.24 -4.50 5.93
C VAL A 240 22.35 -5.40 5.38
N CYS A 241 21.95 -6.41 4.61
CA CYS A 241 22.85 -7.17 3.75
C CYS A 241 23.03 -6.43 2.42
N SER A 242 24.20 -5.81 2.25
CA SER A 242 24.46 -4.82 1.21
C SER A 242 24.15 -5.31 -0.20
N GLN A 243 24.47 -6.55 -0.58
CA GLN A 243 24.27 -7.04 -1.95
C GLN A 243 22.80 -7.33 -2.28
N THR A 244 22.08 -8.03 -1.40
CA THR A 244 20.68 -8.42 -1.63
C THR A 244 19.79 -7.18 -1.63
N MET A 245 19.98 -6.29 -0.67
CA MET A 245 19.15 -5.09 -0.53
C MET A 245 19.40 -4.11 -1.67
N THR A 246 20.65 -3.93 -2.11
CA THR A 246 20.98 -3.13 -3.31
C THR A 246 20.25 -3.66 -4.54
N LYS A 247 20.29 -4.98 -4.80
CA LYS A 247 19.56 -5.59 -5.94
C LYS A 247 18.06 -5.33 -5.88
N ILE A 248 17.46 -5.35 -4.68
CA ILE A 248 16.04 -5.06 -4.52
C ILE A 248 15.76 -3.59 -4.84
N VAL A 249 16.56 -2.65 -4.31
CA VAL A 249 16.42 -1.21 -4.56
C VAL A 249 16.57 -0.89 -6.05
N GLU A 250 17.56 -1.48 -6.72
CA GLU A 250 17.79 -1.28 -8.16
C GLU A 250 16.63 -1.84 -8.99
N LYS A 251 16.21 -3.08 -8.72
CA LYS A 251 15.11 -3.73 -9.44
C LYS A 251 13.78 -3.00 -9.26
N SER A 252 13.56 -2.42 -8.09
CA SER A 252 12.34 -1.67 -7.78
C SER A 252 12.35 -0.23 -8.31
N ALA A 253 13.49 0.24 -8.80
CA ALA A 253 13.71 1.65 -9.12
C ALA A 253 13.29 2.60 -7.97
N ALA A 254 13.48 2.15 -6.73
CA ALA A 254 13.10 2.92 -5.55
C ALA A 254 13.94 4.19 -5.45
N THR A 255 13.30 5.34 -5.24
CA THR A 255 13.98 6.63 -5.07
C THR A 255 14.13 7.02 -3.61
N LYS A 256 13.38 6.36 -2.73
CA LYS A 256 13.36 6.61 -1.28
C LYS A 256 13.55 5.33 -0.50
N VAL A 257 14.47 5.36 0.45
CA VAL A 257 14.74 4.29 1.41
C VAL A 257 14.34 4.72 2.81
N ILE A 258 13.59 3.87 3.50
CA ILE A 258 13.30 4.01 4.93
C ILE A 258 14.01 2.88 5.66
N HIS A 259 14.85 3.21 6.63
CA HIS A 259 15.54 2.26 7.48
C HIS A 259 15.00 2.35 8.90
N VAL A 260 14.28 1.31 9.31
CA VAL A 260 13.63 1.18 10.61
C VAL A 260 14.52 0.37 11.54
N SER A 261 14.73 0.83 12.78
CA SER A 261 15.46 0.07 13.81
C SER A 261 16.79 -0.48 13.31
N PHE A 262 17.65 0.40 12.80
CA PHE A 262 18.94 0.04 12.23
C PHE A 262 19.76 -0.85 13.18
N VAL A 263 20.37 -1.89 12.62
CA VAL A 263 21.39 -2.71 13.30
C VAL A 263 22.70 -2.65 12.50
N PRO A 264 23.83 -2.27 13.13
CA PRO A 264 25.12 -2.23 12.46
C PRO A 264 25.47 -3.53 11.76
N SER A 265 26.00 -3.40 10.55
CA SER A 265 26.49 -4.50 9.74
C SER A 265 28.02 -4.42 9.64
N PRO A 266 28.76 -5.55 9.58
CA PRO A 266 30.21 -5.51 9.39
C PRO A 266 30.63 -4.99 8.00
N THR A 267 29.68 -4.83 7.07
CA THR A 267 29.92 -4.31 5.72
C THR A 267 29.21 -2.98 5.53
N SER A 268 29.89 -1.99 4.97
CA SER A 268 29.23 -0.76 4.51
C SER A 268 28.26 -1.05 3.38
N TRP A 269 27.11 -0.39 3.42
CA TRP A 269 26.13 -0.44 2.35
C TRP A 269 26.28 0.77 1.44
N LYS A 270 26.49 0.51 0.15
CA LYS A 270 26.46 1.54 -0.87
C LYS A 270 25.05 1.69 -1.43
N LEU A 271 24.42 2.84 -1.19
CA LEU A 271 23.09 3.11 -1.73
C LEU A 271 23.15 3.23 -3.26
N PRO A 272 22.21 2.60 -3.99
CA PRO A 272 22.11 2.76 -5.43
C PRO A 272 21.92 4.22 -5.85
N PRO A 273 22.44 4.64 -7.03
CA PRO A 273 22.40 6.04 -7.47
C PRO A 273 21.00 6.63 -7.64
N ASN A 274 19.98 5.79 -7.84
CA ASN A 274 18.59 6.20 -7.94
C ASN A 274 17.97 6.62 -6.58
N VAL A 275 18.59 6.27 -5.46
CA VAL A 275 18.11 6.66 -4.13
C VAL A 275 18.55 8.09 -3.82
N THR A 276 17.57 8.98 -3.69
CA THR A 276 17.78 10.42 -3.42
C THR A 276 17.23 10.85 -2.06
N GLU A 277 16.36 10.05 -1.44
CA GLU A 277 15.83 10.30 -0.10
C GLU A 277 16.12 9.11 0.84
N TYR A 278 16.68 9.41 2.01
CA TYR A 278 16.97 8.42 3.05
C TYR A 278 16.32 8.81 4.37
N ILE A 279 15.59 7.89 4.99
CA ILE A 279 14.98 8.08 6.29
C ILE A 279 15.52 7.05 7.27
N LEU A 280 16.12 7.48 8.36
CA LEU A 280 16.43 6.63 9.51
C LEU A 280 15.35 6.83 10.57
N THR A 281 14.74 5.75 11.07
CA THR A 281 13.71 5.87 12.08
C THR A 281 13.68 4.74 13.10
N GLN A 282 13.22 5.05 14.33
CA GLN A 282 13.06 4.07 15.42
C GLN A 282 14.33 3.29 15.72
N SER A 283 15.47 3.94 15.55
CA SER A 283 16.79 3.36 15.80
C SER A 283 17.22 3.78 17.20
N ASP A 284 16.96 2.92 18.18
CA ASP A 284 17.25 3.18 19.59
C ASP A 284 18.48 2.39 20.02
N TYR A 285 19.65 3.02 19.96
CA TYR A 285 20.89 2.34 20.28
C TYR A 285 21.28 2.54 21.76
N VAL A 286 20.99 1.53 22.58
CA VAL A 286 21.21 1.55 24.04
C VAL A 286 22.66 1.17 24.43
N LYS A 287 23.42 0.53 23.53
CA LYS A 287 24.77 0.02 23.82
C LYS A 287 25.88 0.78 23.09
N LYS A 288 26.44 1.85 23.68
CA LYS A 288 27.78 2.45 23.45
C LYS A 288 28.36 2.65 22.02
N THR A 289 27.71 2.22 20.95
CA THR A 289 28.14 2.40 19.56
C THR A 289 27.07 3.21 18.87
N PHE A 290 27.43 4.40 18.45
CA PHE A 290 26.55 5.29 17.72
C PHE A 290 26.27 4.72 16.32
N PHE A 291 25.15 5.12 15.72
CA PHE A 291 24.95 4.92 14.29
C PHE A 291 25.94 5.80 13.56
N ASP A 292 27.02 5.19 13.08
CA ASP A 292 27.95 5.83 12.17
C ASP A 292 27.45 5.58 10.75
N PHE A 293 27.28 6.66 9.97
CA PHE A 293 26.93 6.59 8.55
C PHE A 293 28.08 5.95 7.74
N THR A 294 28.61 4.79 8.07
CA THR A 294 29.61 4.10 7.24
C THR A 294 29.09 3.71 5.85
N ASP A 295 27.77 3.81 5.65
CA ASP A 295 27.09 3.64 4.38
C ASP A 295 27.39 4.79 3.41
N ASP A 296 27.66 4.45 2.14
CA ASP A 296 27.87 5.44 1.07
C ASP A 296 26.50 6.03 0.67
N VAL A 297 26.18 7.16 1.30
CA VAL A 297 25.00 7.99 1.06
C VAL A 297 25.26 9.15 0.09
N SER A 298 26.31 9.05 -0.73
CA SER A 298 26.76 10.15 -1.62
C SER A 298 25.71 10.65 -2.62
N ASN A 299 24.65 9.88 -2.87
CA ASN A 299 23.56 10.23 -3.79
C ASN A 299 22.33 10.84 -3.08
N VAL A 300 22.31 10.85 -1.75
CA VAL A 300 21.18 11.32 -0.96
C VAL A 300 21.14 12.85 -0.97
N ILE A 301 20.02 13.39 -1.45
CA ILE A 301 19.71 14.83 -1.50
C ILE A 301 18.91 15.24 -0.26
N ARG A 302 18.04 14.35 0.23
CA ARG A 302 17.21 14.60 1.40
C ARG A 302 17.36 13.49 2.43
N MET A 303 17.66 13.86 3.66
CA MET A 303 17.81 12.94 4.77
C MET A 303 16.86 13.32 5.91
N LYS A 304 16.20 12.32 6.49
CA LYS A 304 15.40 12.49 7.71
C LYS A 304 15.82 11.49 8.79
N ILE A 305 16.05 11.99 10.00
CA ILE A 305 16.28 11.22 11.22
C ILE A 305 15.07 11.42 12.12
N ASP A 306 14.33 10.35 12.41
CA ASP A 306 13.06 10.45 13.14
C ASP A 306 13.00 9.44 14.29
N ASN A 307 12.68 9.90 15.49
CA ASN A 307 12.53 9.01 16.65
C ASN A 307 13.72 8.06 16.83
N SER A 308 14.94 8.59 16.72
CA SER A 308 16.18 7.81 16.77
C SER A 308 17.14 8.38 17.81
N ARG A 309 18.02 7.53 18.36
CA ARG A 309 18.93 7.90 19.43
C ARG A 309 20.36 7.46 19.14
N GLY A 310 21.31 8.37 19.36
CA GLY A 310 22.73 8.06 19.20
C GLY A 310 23.13 7.96 17.73
N VAL A 311 22.88 9.03 16.97
CA VAL A 311 23.23 9.11 15.53
C VAL A 311 24.43 10.03 15.39
N ASP A 312 25.47 9.51 14.75
CA ASP A 312 26.75 10.17 14.58
C ASP A 312 27.01 10.46 13.11
N PHE A 313 27.29 11.72 12.82
CA PHE A 313 27.68 12.21 11.50
C PHE A 313 29.20 12.39 11.48
N SER A 314 29.90 11.49 10.79
CA SER A 314 31.36 11.44 10.65
C SER A 314 31.82 11.60 9.18
N ASN A 315 30.88 11.63 8.23
CA ASN A 315 31.15 11.57 6.80
C ASN A 315 30.95 12.90 6.08
N ASN A 316 31.40 12.96 4.83
CA ASN A 316 31.08 14.06 3.91
C ASN A 316 29.78 13.76 3.13
N PHE A 317 28.78 14.63 3.32
CA PHE A 317 27.46 14.54 2.71
C PHE A 317 27.37 15.48 1.49
N ASN A 318 28.16 15.16 0.45
CA ASN A 318 28.38 16.05 -0.69
C ASN A 318 27.12 16.52 -1.44
N LYS A 319 26.06 15.71 -1.53
CA LYS A 319 24.83 16.07 -2.26
C LYS A 319 23.66 16.43 -1.36
N LEU A 320 23.84 16.37 -0.04
CA LEU A 320 22.74 16.57 0.89
C LEU A 320 22.33 18.06 0.90
N GLU A 321 21.10 18.32 0.51
CA GLU A 321 20.50 19.66 0.47
C GLU A 321 19.58 19.91 1.67
N VAL A 322 18.89 18.85 2.14
CA VAL A 322 17.89 18.96 3.21
C VAL A 322 18.15 17.89 4.28
N LEU A 323 18.37 18.33 5.52
CA LEU A 323 18.49 17.48 6.70
C LEU A 323 17.37 17.79 7.71
N ILE A 324 16.58 16.78 8.04
CA ILE A 324 15.45 16.88 8.99
C ILE A 324 15.74 15.96 10.17
N ILE A 325 15.73 16.50 11.39
CA ILE A 325 15.90 15.73 12.63
C ILE A 325 14.67 15.97 13.51
N GLU A 326 13.90 14.93 13.78
CA GLU A 326 12.68 15.02 14.60
C GLU A 326 12.68 13.98 15.71
N LYS A 327 12.22 14.37 16.91
CA LYS A 327 12.01 13.46 18.05
C LYS A 327 13.23 12.58 18.37
N SER A 328 14.42 13.08 18.07
CA SER A 328 15.65 12.32 18.14
C SER A 328 16.56 12.91 19.21
N SER A 329 17.42 12.07 19.81
CA SER A 329 18.31 12.49 20.90
C SER A 329 19.74 11.97 20.70
N ARG A 330 20.72 12.64 21.31
CA ARG A 330 22.15 12.29 21.18
C ARG A 330 22.59 12.24 19.71
N ILE A 331 22.38 13.34 19.00
CA ILE A 331 22.90 13.54 17.65
C ILE A 331 24.27 14.19 17.77
N THR A 332 25.29 13.57 17.18
CA THR A 332 26.66 14.09 17.19
C THR A 332 27.08 14.42 15.77
N PHE A 333 27.70 15.59 15.57
CA PHE A 333 28.41 15.94 14.34
C PHE A 333 29.90 16.02 14.67
N TYR A 334 30.70 15.14 14.08
CA TYR A 334 32.15 15.17 14.25
C TYR A 334 32.79 16.27 13.38
N GLU A 335 34.03 16.65 13.69
CA GLU A 335 34.73 17.78 13.06
C GLU A 335 34.98 17.55 11.56
N GLU A 336 35.23 16.31 11.18
CA GLU A 336 35.43 15.88 9.79
C GLU A 336 34.13 15.89 8.95
N CYS A 337 32.97 16.02 9.58
CA CYS A 337 31.69 16.00 8.90
C CYS A 337 31.45 17.30 8.13
N THR A 338 31.09 17.18 6.86
CA THR A 338 30.86 18.33 5.98
C THR A 338 29.56 18.19 5.19
N PHE A 339 28.89 19.32 4.99
CA PHE A 339 27.61 19.44 4.29
C PHE A 339 27.65 20.56 3.24
N PRO A 340 28.48 20.44 2.19
CA PRO A 340 28.80 21.57 1.30
C PRO A 340 27.61 22.12 0.52
N ASN A 341 26.56 21.33 0.30
CA ASN A 341 25.36 21.71 -0.45
C ASN A 341 24.10 21.86 0.43
N LEU A 342 24.23 21.85 1.75
CA LEU A 342 23.08 21.90 2.66
C LEU A 342 22.45 23.29 2.64
N VAL A 343 21.19 23.34 2.23
CA VAL A 343 20.38 24.57 2.18
C VAL A 343 19.33 24.63 3.29
N GLU A 344 18.91 23.48 3.82
CA GLU A 344 17.91 23.41 4.87
C GLU A 344 18.31 22.41 5.96
N LEU A 345 18.40 22.90 7.20
CA LEU A 345 18.52 22.10 8.40
C LEU A 345 17.31 22.38 9.30
N TYR A 346 16.47 21.39 9.51
CA TYR A 346 15.32 21.47 10.40
C TYR A 346 15.49 20.51 11.56
N ILE A 347 15.42 21.04 12.79
CA ILE A 347 15.52 20.25 14.00
C ILE A 347 14.31 20.51 14.90
N LYS A 348 13.54 19.46 15.17
CA LYS A 348 12.44 19.45 16.13
C LYS A 348 12.79 18.52 17.28
N TRP A 349 13.26 19.12 18.36
CA TRP A 349 13.54 18.41 19.61
C TRP A 349 12.27 17.86 20.23
N ASP A 350 12.38 16.69 20.86
CA ASP A 350 11.28 16.18 21.69
C ASP A 350 11.19 17.04 22.95
N THR A 351 9.97 17.40 23.37
CA THR A 351 9.73 18.35 24.48
C THR A 351 9.98 17.77 25.87
N LEU A 352 10.62 16.61 25.96
CA LEU A 352 10.92 15.91 27.22
C LEU A 352 12.45 15.76 27.36
N LEU A 353 13.08 16.85 27.80
CA LEU A 353 14.37 16.81 28.48
C LEU A 353 14.18 16.40 29.93
#